data_AF-A0A6P0U5V1-F1
#
_entry.id   AF-A0A6P0U5V1-F1
#
_cell.length_a   1.000
_cell.length_b   1.000
_cell.length_c   1.000
_cell.angle_alpha   90.00
_cell.angle_beta   90.00
_cell.angle_gamma   90.00
#
_symmetry.space_group_name_H-M   'P 1'
#
loop_
_entity.id
_entity.type
_entity.pdbx_description
1 polymer ?
#
loop_
_entity_poly.entity_id
_entity_poly.type
_entity_poly.pdbx_seq_one_letter_code
_entity_poly.pdbx_strand_id
1 'polypeptide(L)'
;MVLVHRLLNKLQDNKYLLILDSLENILKGDAENGWTEFHDRWWEDFFNKFLSKNLCQSKIILTSQDLTQYLYKKCSDEPILCHNESLMGFTSEEQLEFFRTRGLNIDDKENRSTLEKIGELFEGHPLGLKAIAGEILDRPFNGDAVKYWQKYGDKMLKVKEEYNKEEIDQNTQLPKLHSYSRSLRDTLKKNLDETFKRLPLDAYLLLCHAAVYHVPVSEDFWLSHLEVLGKTEDEQIQALDILHRRFLVEEEEKEDEILLKQHPLIRSVALVGLKQTITQL
;
A
#
# COMPACT_ATOMS: atom_id res chain seq x y z
N MET A 1 -30.14 16.74 -6.22
CA MET A 1 -29.87 18.16 -6.53
C MET A 1 -30.10 19.10 -5.33
N VAL A 2 -31.30 19.18 -4.73
CA VAL A 2 -31.59 20.09 -3.58
C VAL A 2 -30.73 19.80 -2.35
N LEU A 3 -30.48 18.52 -2.04
CA LEU A 3 -29.66 18.13 -0.88
C LEU A 3 -28.19 18.52 -1.01
N VAL A 4 -27.54 18.25 -2.15
CA VAL A 4 -26.13 18.62 -2.40
C VAL A 4 -25.94 20.12 -2.29
N HIS A 5 -26.86 20.91 -2.85
CA HIS A 5 -26.79 22.38 -2.76
C HIS A 5 -26.96 22.88 -1.32
N ARG A 6 -27.90 22.31 -0.56
CA ARG A 6 -28.09 22.66 0.86
C ARG A 6 -26.87 22.29 1.71
N LEU A 7 -26.27 21.13 1.45
CA LEU A 7 -25.05 20.70 2.13
C LEU A 7 -23.90 21.66 1.81
N LEU A 8 -23.66 21.96 0.54
CA LEU A 8 -22.60 22.87 0.11
C LEU A 8 -22.75 24.25 0.72
N ASN A 9 -23.95 24.84 0.70
CA ASN A 9 -24.19 26.14 1.34
C ASN A 9 -23.87 26.07 2.83
N LYS A 10 -24.30 25.00 3.51
CA LYS A 10 -24.03 24.83 4.94
C LYS A 10 -22.52 24.69 5.23
N LEU A 11 -21.77 23.96 4.41
CA LEU A 11 -20.32 23.82 4.54
C LEU A 11 -19.57 25.11 4.17
N GLN A 12 -20.10 25.89 3.25
CA GLN A 12 -19.47 27.15 2.84
C GLN A 12 -19.62 28.23 3.91
N ASP A 13 -20.83 28.38 4.45
CA ASP A 13 -21.18 29.45 5.38
C ASP A 13 -20.73 29.18 6.83
N ASN A 14 -20.23 27.97 7.12
CA ASN A 14 -19.87 27.55 8.48
C ASN A 14 -18.55 26.76 8.49
N LYS A 15 -17.90 26.73 9.65
CA LYS A 15 -16.67 25.96 9.86
C LYS A 15 -17.00 24.52 10.28
N TYR A 16 -16.94 23.61 9.33
CA TYR A 16 -16.99 22.18 9.58
C TYR A 16 -15.68 21.50 9.17
N LEU A 17 -15.36 20.40 9.87
CA LEU A 17 -14.37 19.43 9.42
C LEU A 17 -15.13 18.19 8.95
N LEU A 18 -15.01 17.86 7.67
CA LEU A 18 -15.56 16.63 7.10
C LEU A 18 -14.42 15.62 6.93
N ILE A 19 -14.63 14.39 7.40
CA ILE A 19 -13.71 13.28 7.20
C ILE A 19 -14.37 12.29 6.26
N LEU A 20 -13.75 12.07 5.11
CA LEU A 20 -14.14 11.07 4.13
C LEU A 20 -13.10 9.96 4.16
N ASP A 21 -13.46 8.83 4.77
CA ASP A 21 -12.55 7.70 4.94
C ASP A 21 -12.71 6.68 3.81
N SER A 22 -11.59 6.20 3.27
CA SER A 22 -11.51 5.22 2.17
C SER A 22 -12.32 5.61 0.94
N LEU A 23 -11.93 6.70 0.28
CA LEU A 23 -12.60 7.22 -0.93
C LEU A 23 -12.76 6.16 -2.03
N GLU A 24 -11.81 5.25 -2.16
CA GLU A 24 -11.82 4.19 -3.18
C GLU A 24 -13.09 3.31 -3.14
N ASN A 25 -13.80 3.26 -2.01
CA ASN A 25 -15.03 2.48 -1.86
C ASN A 25 -16.26 3.10 -2.56
N ILE A 26 -16.19 4.38 -2.94
CA ILE A 26 -17.25 5.05 -3.72
C ILE A 26 -16.86 5.26 -5.18
N LEU A 27 -15.75 4.63 -5.62
CA LEU A 27 -15.31 4.65 -7.00
C LEU A 27 -15.84 3.42 -7.76
N LYS A 28 -16.20 3.65 -9.02
CA LYS A 28 -16.58 2.64 -10.00
C LYS A 28 -15.53 2.57 -11.10
N GLY A 29 -15.54 1.44 -11.78
CA GLY A 29 -14.77 1.19 -12.99
C GLY A 29 -14.74 -0.30 -13.27
N ASP A 30 -13.87 -0.68 -14.18
CA ASP A 30 -13.66 -2.05 -14.59
C ASP A 30 -12.17 -2.31 -14.86
N ALA A 31 -11.86 -3.57 -15.18
CA ALA A 31 -10.51 -4.01 -15.47
C ALA A 31 -9.94 -3.44 -16.78
N GLU A 32 -10.72 -2.73 -17.59
CA GLU A 32 -10.25 -2.10 -18.82
C GLU A 32 -9.94 -0.61 -18.60
N ASN A 33 -10.77 0.10 -17.84
CA ASN A 33 -10.71 1.56 -17.68
C ASN A 33 -10.18 2.01 -16.30
N GLY A 34 -10.01 1.08 -15.37
CA GLY A 34 -9.62 1.36 -13.99
C GLY A 34 -10.76 1.94 -13.15
N TRP A 35 -10.65 1.83 -11.83
CA TRP A 35 -11.65 2.31 -10.88
C TRP A 35 -11.44 3.79 -10.56
N THR A 36 -11.64 4.65 -11.56
CA THR A 36 -11.23 6.06 -11.50
C THR A 36 -12.40 7.05 -11.48
N GLU A 37 -13.64 6.58 -11.66
CA GLU A 37 -14.84 7.42 -11.67
C GLU A 37 -15.63 7.26 -10.38
N PHE A 38 -16.42 8.26 -9.98
CA PHE A 38 -17.37 8.09 -8.89
C PHE A 38 -18.56 7.21 -9.32
N HIS A 39 -19.04 6.35 -8.41
CA HIS A 39 -20.29 5.60 -8.60
C HIS A 39 -21.47 6.51 -8.95
N ASP A 40 -21.50 7.70 -8.32
CA ASP A 40 -22.54 8.70 -8.51
C ASP A 40 -21.92 10.04 -8.90
N ARG A 41 -22.40 10.61 -10.00
CA ARG A 41 -21.98 11.94 -10.50
C ARG A 41 -22.13 13.06 -9.47
N TRP A 42 -23.00 12.88 -8.46
CA TRP A 42 -23.18 13.88 -7.41
C TRP A 42 -21.92 14.10 -6.57
N TRP A 43 -21.02 13.12 -6.48
CA TRP A 43 -19.73 13.28 -5.81
C TRP A 43 -18.81 14.22 -6.57
N GLU A 44 -18.72 14.05 -7.89
CA GLU A 44 -17.95 14.94 -8.76
C GLU A 44 -18.52 16.38 -8.71
N ASP A 45 -19.83 16.53 -8.80
CA ASP A 45 -20.53 17.82 -8.63
C ASP A 45 -20.23 18.47 -7.27
N PHE A 46 -20.19 17.67 -6.21
CA PHE A 46 -19.90 18.13 -4.87
C PHE A 46 -18.46 18.65 -4.77
N PHE A 47 -17.46 17.87 -5.19
CA PHE A 47 -16.06 18.29 -5.13
C PHE A 47 -15.79 19.48 -6.03
N ASN A 48 -16.32 19.49 -7.26
CA ASN A 48 -16.25 20.65 -8.15
C ASN A 48 -16.74 21.93 -7.46
N LYS A 49 -17.92 21.88 -6.83
CA LYS A 49 -18.52 23.05 -6.17
C LYS A 49 -17.86 23.42 -4.85
N PHE A 50 -17.32 22.44 -4.13
CA PHE A 50 -16.58 22.67 -2.90
C PHE A 50 -15.24 23.36 -3.19
N LEU A 51 -14.54 22.92 -4.24
CA LEU A 51 -13.21 23.41 -4.62
C LEU A 51 -13.25 24.70 -5.47
N SER A 52 -14.36 25.01 -6.16
CA SER A 52 -14.44 26.17 -7.08
C SER A 52 -14.69 27.53 -6.43
N LYS A 53 -14.93 27.62 -5.11
CA LYS A 53 -15.22 28.89 -4.45
C LYS A 53 -14.06 29.35 -3.58
N ASN A 54 -13.61 30.59 -3.81
CA ASN A 54 -12.50 31.25 -3.10
C ASN A 54 -12.69 31.40 -1.58
N LEU A 55 -13.88 31.11 -1.02
CA LEU A 55 -14.19 31.26 0.40
C LEU A 55 -15.09 30.11 0.88
N CYS A 56 -14.52 28.91 1.05
CA CYS A 56 -15.13 27.85 1.84
C CYS A 56 -14.50 27.84 3.23
N GLN A 57 -15.30 27.99 4.29
CA GLN A 57 -14.78 27.97 5.66
C GLN A 57 -14.56 26.55 6.21
N SER A 58 -15.15 25.54 5.57
CA SER A 58 -14.98 24.15 5.93
C SER A 58 -13.74 23.53 5.31
N LYS A 59 -13.26 22.45 5.93
CA LYS A 59 -12.15 21.62 5.42
C LYS A 59 -12.61 20.18 5.25
N ILE A 60 -12.01 19.49 4.28
CA ILE A 60 -12.18 18.05 4.07
C ILE A 60 -10.84 17.38 4.35
N ILE A 61 -10.84 16.35 5.19
CA ILE A 61 -9.77 15.35 5.26
C ILE A 61 -10.27 14.13 4.51
N LEU A 62 -9.46 13.66 3.58
CA LEU A 62 -9.77 12.52 2.72
C LEU A 62 -8.66 11.49 2.89
N THR A 63 -9.03 10.25 3.18
CA THR A 63 -8.10 9.12 3.13
C THR A 63 -8.43 8.30 1.88
N SER A 64 -7.41 7.86 1.16
CA SER A 64 -7.60 7.00 0.01
C SER A 64 -6.36 6.17 -0.28
N GLN A 65 -6.59 4.98 -0.85
CA GLN A 65 -5.54 4.20 -1.53
C GLN A 65 -5.48 4.51 -3.03
N ASP A 66 -6.50 5.16 -3.59
CA ASP A 66 -6.55 5.56 -5.00
C ASP A 66 -7.38 6.85 -5.16
N LEU A 67 -6.80 7.88 -5.77
CA LEU A 67 -7.52 9.12 -6.09
C LEU A 67 -8.07 9.06 -7.51
N THR A 68 -9.29 9.55 -7.73
CA THR A 68 -9.83 9.75 -9.09
C THR A 68 -8.89 10.63 -9.91
N GLN A 69 -8.76 10.38 -11.21
CA GLN A 69 -8.00 11.26 -12.11
C GLN A 69 -8.45 12.72 -12.02
N TYR A 70 -9.76 12.95 -11.86
CA TYR A 70 -10.34 14.28 -11.66
C TYR A 70 -9.75 14.99 -10.43
N LEU A 71 -9.81 14.37 -9.25
CA LEU A 71 -9.26 14.98 -8.02
C LEU A 71 -7.74 15.12 -8.09
N TYR A 72 -7.04 14.12 -8.62
CA TYR A 72 -5.59 14.17 -8.79
C TYR A 72 -5.20 15.39 -9.65
N LYS A 73 -5.79 15.51 -10.84
CA LYS A 73 -5.54 16.63 -11.75
C LYS A 73 -5.92 17.98 -11.11
N LYS A 74 -7.09 18.06 -10.46
CA LYS A 74 -7.55 19.30 -9.82
C LYS A 74 -6.60 19.78 -8.73
N CYS A 75 -6.07 18.86 -7.93
CA CYS A 75 -5.11 19.17 -6.87
C CYS A 75 -3.72 19.52 -7.42
N SER A 76 -3.29 18.92 -8.53
CA SER A 76 -2.04 19.25 -9.20
C SER A 76 -2.10 20.63 -9.89
N ASP A 77 -3.21 20.93 -10.57
CA ASP A 77 -3.41 22.20 -11.27
C ASP A 77 -3.61 23.37 -10.28
N GLU A 78 -4.16 23.10 -9.08
CA GLU A 78 -4.44 24.12 -8.05
C GLU A 78 -3.93 23.70 -6.65
N PRO A 79 -2.60 23.72 -6.41
CA PRO A 79 -1.98 23.21 -5.17
C PRO A 79 -2.39 23.96 -3.89
N ILE A 80 -2.95 25.17 -4.02
CA ILE A 80 -3.44 25.95 -2.88
C ILE A 80 -4.71 25.33 -2.29
N LEU A 81 -5.47 24.58 -3.10
CA LEU A 81 -6.75 23.97 -2.69
C LEU A 81 -6.58 22.61 -2.03
N CYS A 82 -5.46 21.93 -2.27
CA CYS A 82 -5.23 20.57 -1.81
C CYS A 82 -3.88 20.45 -1.11
N HIS A 83 -3.85 19.70 -0.02
CA HIS A 83 -2.61 19.24 0.59
C HIS A 83 -2.65 17.71 0.58
N ASN A 84 -1.69 17.12 -0.13
CA ASN A 84 -1.52 15.68 -0.22
C ASN A 84 -0.38 15.27 0.69
N GLU A 85 -0.66 14.36 1.62
CA GLU A 85 0.33 13.80 2.54
C GLU A 85 0.40 12.29 2.28
N SER A 86 1.56 11.80 1.83
CA SER A 86 1.79 10.37 1.66
C SER A 86 2.11 9.74 3.01
N LEU A 87 1.41 8.66 3.36
CA LEU A 87 1.65 7.95 4.61
C LEU A 87 2.63 6.81 4.39
N MET A 88 3.83 6.97 4.92
CA MET A 88 4.88 5.96 4.87
C MET A 88 4.81 5.02 6.09
N GLY A 89 5.62 3.94 6.06
CA GLY A 89 5.85 3.09 7.23
C GLY A 89 6.47 3.88 8.39
N PHE A 90 6.33 3.36 9.61
CA PHE A 90 6.94 3.96 10.80
C PHE A 90 8.46 3.98 10.70
N THR A 91 9.07 5.10 11.09
CA THR A 91 10.51 5.19 11.37
C THR A 91 10.91 4.31 12.54
N SER A 92 12.20 3.99 12.71
CA SER A 92 12.67 3.15 13.82
C SER A 92 12.26 3.67 15.20
N GLU A 93 12.21 4.99 15.39
CA GLU A 93 11.74 5.61 16.64
C GLU A 93 10.23 5.45 16.83
N GLU A 94 9.44 5.68 15.78
CA GLU A 94 7.99 5.47 15.80
C GLU A 94 7.60 4.01 15.99
N GLN A 95 8.39 3.06 15.46
CA GLN A 95 8.18 1.63 15.65
C GLN A 95 8.32 1.26 17.13
N LEU A 96 9.37 1.75 17.80
CA LEU A 96 9.58 1.52 19.23
C LEU A 96 8.47 2.14 20.08
N GLU A 97 8.09 3.37 19.77
CA GLU A 97 6.97 4.04 20.46
C GLU A 97 5.65 3.31 20.21
N PHE A 98 5.42 2.83 18.98
CA PHE A 98 4.28 1.98 18.66
C PHE A 98 4.26 0.71 19.52
N PHE A 99 5.38 0.01 19.68
CA PHE A 99 5.44 -1.16 20.55
C PHE A 99 5.18 -0.82 22.02
N ARG A 100 5.75 0.29 22.51
CA ARG A 100 5.50 0.80 23.87
C ARG A 100 4.01 1.07 24.10
N THR A 101 3.35 1.80 23.21
CA THR A 101 1.92 2.12 23.31
C THR A 101 1.02 0.88 23.22
N ARG A 102 1.51 -0.21 22.63
CA ARG A 102 0.84 -1.52 22.62
C ARG A 102 1.02 -2.32 23.92
N GLY A 103 1.87 -1.87 24.83
CA GLY A 103 2.13 -2.52 26.12
C GLY A 103 3.31 -3.49 26.11
N LEU A 104 4.16 -3.45 25.09
CA LEU A 104 5.42 -4.20 25.09
C LEU A 104 6.50 -3.45 25.87
N ASN A 105 7.33 -4.20 26.59
CA ASN A 105 8.40 -3.63 27.39
C ASN A 105 9.60 -3.27 26.50
N ILE A 106 9.79 -1.98 26.25
CA ILE A 106 10.94 -1.46 25.49
C ILE A 106 12.06 -0.89 26.36
N ASP A 107 11.88 -0.90 27.69
CA ASP A 107 12.90 -0.45 28.65
C ASP A 107 13.89 -1.57 28.95
N ASP A 108 13.46 -2.84 28.81
CA ASP A 108 14.37 -3.98 28.77
C ASP A 108 15.19 -4.00 27.47
N LYS A 109 16.53 -4.07 27.62
CA LYS A 109 17.47 -3.92 26.51
C LYS A 109 17.36 -5.06 25.48
N GLU A 110 17.12 -6.30 25.92
CA GLU A 110 17.04 -7.45 25.03
C GLU A 110 15.72 -7.45 24.25
N ASN A 111 14.61 -7.15 24.91
CA ASN A 111 13.32 -6.94 24.25
C ASN A 111 13.38 -5.78 23.27
N ARG A 112 13.95 -4.63 23.66
CA ARG A 112 14.11 -3.48 22.76
C ARG A 112 14.88 -3.84 21.50
N SER A 113 16.06 -4.45 21.63
CA SER A 113 16.87 -4.86 20.48
C SER A 113 16.14 -5.87 19.59
N THR A 114 15.33 -6.75 20.19
CA THR A 114 14.51 -7.70 19.43
C THR A 114 13.37 -7.01 18.68
N LEU A 115 12.70 -6.04 19.31
CA LEU A 115 11.63 -5.27 18.70
C LEU A 115 12.15 -4.37 17.57
N GLU A 116 13.36 -3.81 17.68
CA GLU A 116 14.04 -3.09 16.60
C GLU A 116 14.26 -4.01 15.38
N LYS A 117 14.75 -5.24 15.58
CA LYS A 117 14.93 -6.23 14.50
C LYS A 117 13.61 -6.60 13.83
N ILE A 118 12.55 -6.77 14.62
CA ILE A 118 11.20 -7.04 14.09
C ILE A 118 10.70 -5.84 13.29
N GLY A 119 10.88 -4.64 13.82
CA GLY A 119 10.50 -3.39 13.16
C GLY A 119 11.14 -3.24 11.78
N GLU A 120 12.45 -3.46 11.70
CA GLU A 120 13.23 -3.43 10.46
C GLU A 120 12.78 -4.51 9.46
N LEU A 121 12.49 -5.71 9.94
CA LEU A 121 12.04 -6.82 9.09
C LEU A 121 10.71 -6.52 8.36
N PHE A 122 9.82 -5.75 9.01
CA PHE A 122 8.53 -5.35 8.45
C PHE A 122 8.55 -3.95 7.84
N GLU A 123 9.73 -3.33 7.70
CA GLU A 123 9.93 -2.01 7.08
C GLU A 123 8.99 -0.93 7.66
N GLY A 124 8.73 -1.01 8.97
CA GLY A 124 7.85 -0.05 9.64
C GLY A 124 6.35 -0.20 9.34
N HIS A 125 5.93 -1.21 8.56
CA HIS A 125 4.55 -1.34 8.10
C HIS A 125 3.54 -1.48 9.28
N PRO A 126 2.66 -0.48 9.55
CA PRO A 126 1.87 -0.42 10.78
C PRO A 126 0.99 -1.64 11.04
N LEU A 127 0.35 -2.18 9.98
CA LEU A 127 -0.48 -3.39 10.10
C LEU A 127 0.34 -4.64 10.46
N GLY A 128 1.54 -4.79 9.89
CA GLY A 128 2.46 -5.88 10.18
C GLY A 128 2.87 -5.85 11.65
N LEU A 129 3.36 -4.69 12.09
CA LEU A 129 3.80 -4.49 13.47
C LEU A 129 2.65 -4.65 14.46
N LYS A 130 1.43 -4.21 14.13
CA LYS A 130 0.23 -4.43 14.96
C LYS A 130 -0.06 -5.92 15.16
N ALA A 131 -0.01 -6.70 14.09
CA ALA A 131 -0.29 -8.14 14.17
C ALA A 131 0.77 -8.86 15.01
N ILE A 132 2.05 -8.57 14.78
CA ILE A 132 3.16 -9.16 15.53
C ILE A 132 3.13 -8.74 17.00
N ALA A 133 2.88 -7.46 17.30
CA ALA A 133 2.74 -7.00 18.67
C ALA A 133 1.62 -7.74 19.42
N GLY A 134 0.48 -7.97 18.76
CA GLY A 134 -0.61 -8.77 19.31
C GLY A 134 -0.18 -10.21 19.63
N GLU A 135 0.57 -10.85 18.75
CA GLU A 135 1.08 -12.21 18.99
C GLU A 135 2.12 -12.27 20.11
N ILE A 136 3.01 -11.30 20.21
CA ILE A 136 4.00 -11.23 21.30
C ILE A 136 3.28 -11.07 22.64
N LEU A 137 2.23 -10.24 22.71
CA LEU A 137 1.46 -10.04 23.94
C LEU A 137 0.65 -11.28 24.34
N ASP A 138 0.23 -12.10 23.37
CA ASP A 138 -0.57 -13.29 23.63
C ASP A 138 0.28 -14.49 24.11
N ARG A 139 -0.40 -15.52 24.62
CA ARG A 139 0.22 -16.80 24.94
C ARG A 139 0.76 -17.45 23.66
N PRO A 140 1.94 -18.10 23.72
CA PRO A 140 2.73 -18.44 24.91
C PRO A 140 3.81 -17.41 25.30
N PHE A 141 3.83 -16.23 24.68
CA PHE A 141 4.93 -15.26 24.82
C PHE A 141 4.67 -14.27 25.95
N ASN A 142 3.41 -13.87 26.19
CA ASN A 142 3.00 -13.02 27.30
C ASN A 142 3.82 -11.71 27.41
N GLY A 143 4.12 -11.09 26.27
CA GLY A 143 4.89 -9.85 26.17
C GLY A 143 6.40 -10.04 25.98
N ASP A 144 6.91 -11.27 25.97
CA ASP A 144 8.33 -11.56 25.79
C ASP A 144 8.70 -11.63 24.29
N ALA A 145 9.28 -10.53 23.78
CA ALA A 145 9.69 -10.42 22.39
C ALA A 145 10.90 -11.32 22.08
N VAL A 146 11.83 -11.50 23.02
CA VAL A 146 12.99 -12.39 22.86
C VAL A 146 12.53 -13.82 22.64
N LYS A 147 11.60 -14.31 23.46
CA LYS A 147 11.03 -15.66 23.31
C LYS A 147 10.26 -15.83 22.00
N TYR A 148 9.55 -14.79 21.56
CA TYR A 148 8.91 -14.79 20.24
C TYR A 148 9.95 -14.95 19.13
N TRP A 149 11.01 -14.15 19.18
CA TRP A 149 12.10 -14.18 18.21
C TRP A 149 12.87 -15.49 18.21
N GLN A 150 13.14 -16.09 19.36
CA GLN A 150 13.78 -17.42 19.42
C GLN A 150 12.97 -18.50 18.69
N LYS A 151 11.63 -18.37 18.65
CA LYS A 151 10.77 -19.35 17.99
C LYS A 151 10.57 -19.10 16.50
N TYR A 152 10.54 -17.84 16.08
CA TYR A 152 10.17 -17.44 14.72
C TYR A 152 11.23 -16.63 13.97
N GLY A 153 12.15 -15.99 14.66
CA GLY A 153 13.18 -15.09 14.13
C GLY A 153 14.03 -15.72 13.04
N ASP A 154 14.58 -16.91 13.27
CA ASP A 154 15.38 -17.61 12.24
C ASP A 154 14.57 -17.91 10.97
N LYS A 155 13.28 -18.21 11.11
CA LYS A 155 12.40 -18.47 9.96
C LYS A 155 12.10 -17.18 9.21
N MET A 156 11.88 -16.10 9.94
CA MET A 156 11.65 -14.76 9.40
C MET A 156 12.90 -14.19 8.70
N LEU A 157 14.09 -14.41 9.27
CA LEU A 157 15.36 -14.01 8.66
C LEU A 157 15.62 -14.83 7.39
N LYS A 158 15.39 -16.15 7.41
CA LYS A 158 15.49 -16.96 6.19
C LYS A 158 14.57 -16.47 5.08
N VAL A 159 13.38 -15.96 5.43
CA VAL A 159 12.49 -15.34 4.44
C VAL A 159 13.11 -14.08 3.85
N LYS A 160 13.65 -13.18 4.68
CA LYS A 160 14.37 -11.98 4.21
C LYS A 160 15.61 -12.34 3.38
N GLU A 161 16.38 -13.35 3.79
CA GLU A 161 17.56 -13.85 3.09
C GLU A 161 17.23 -14.55 1.78
N GLU A 162 16.19 -15.40 1.74
CA GLU A 162 15.70 -16.03 0.51
C GLU A 162 15.04 -15.01 -0.41
N TYR A 163 14.45 -13.95 0.13
CA TYR A 163 14.04 -12.79 -0.66
C TYR A 163 15.23 -12.06 -1.26
N ASN A 164 16.38 -11.99 -0.58
CA ASN A 164 17.57 -11.29 -1.06
C ASN A 164 18.48 -12.13 -1.98
N LYS A 165 18.09 -13.36 -2.37
CA LYS A 165 18.86 -14.19 -3.31
C LYS A 165 18.44 -13.93 -4.75
N GLU A 166 19.44 -13.78 -5.64
CA GLU A 166 19.29 -13.41 -7.05
C GLU A 166 18.49 -14.40 -7.89
N GLU A 167 18.50 -15.69 -7.54
CA GLU A 167 17.75 -16.73 -8.24
C GLU A 167 16.77 -17.42 -7.29
N ILE A 168 15.48 -17.24 -7.57
CA ILE A 168 14.43 -18.07 -6.99
C ILE A 168 14.02 -19.05 -8.09
N ASP A 169 14.35 -20.33 -7.90
CA ASP A 169 13.78 -21.41 -8.71
C ASP A 169 12.24 -21.28 -8.64
N GLN A 170 11.59 -21.23 -9.80
CA GLN A 170 10.14 -21.08 -9.94
C GLN A 170 9.36 -22.15 -9.15
N ASN A 171 9.99 -23.29 -8.85
CA ASN A 171 9.44 -24.37 -8.03
C ASN A 171 9.57 -24.15 -6.51
N THR A 172 10.30 -23.13 -6.07
CA THR A 172 10.51 -22.83 -4.65
C THR A 172 9.22 -22.28 -4.04
N GLN A 173 8.67 -22.97 -3.05
CA GLN A 173 7.65 -22.40 -2.17
C GLN A 173 8.35 -21.40 -1.24
N LEU A 174 8.47 -20.16 -1.69
CA LEU A 174 9.01 -19.08 -0.86
C LEU A 174 8.16 -18.96 0.42
N PRO A 175 8.78 -19.06 1.60
CA PRO A 175 8.12 -18.73 2.85
C PRO A 175 7.80 -17.22 2.84
N LYS A 176 6.63 -16.85 3.35
CA LYS A 176 6.12 -15.47 3.22
C LYS A 176 6.12 -14.76 4.56
N LEU A 177 6.53 -13.49 4.61
CA LEU A 177 6.57 -12.72 5.86
C LEU A 177 5.21 -12.72 6.58
N HIS A 178 4.13 -12.54 5.82
CA HIS A 178 2.77 -12.59 6.34
C HIS A 178 2.34 -13.99 6.82
N SER A 179 3.02 -15.06 6.40
CA SER A 179 2.63 -16.42 6.79
C SER A 179 2.92 -16.73 8.26
N TYR A 180 3.80 -15.97 8.91
CA TYR A 180 4.16 -16.19 10.31
C TYR A 180 3.12 -15.69 11.30
N SER A 181 2.32 -14.71 10.89
CA SER A 181 1.17 -14.28 11.66
C SER A 181 -0.13 -14.64 10.94
N ARG A 182 -0.98 -15.45 11.59
CA ARG A 182 -2.28 -15.82 10.99
C ARG A 182 -3.16 -14.59 10.79
N SER A 183 -3.22 -13.71 11.79
CA SER A 183 -3.95 -12.44 11.69
C SER A 183 -3.42 -11.54 10.59
N LEU A 184 -2.09 -11.48 10.42
CA LEU A 184 -1.48 -10.67 9.37
C LEU A 184 -1.78 -11.24 7.99
N ARG A 185 -1.65 -12.56 7.83
CA ARG A 185 -1.98 -13.26 6.60
C ARG A 185 -3.41 -12.96 6.16
N ASP A 186 -4.37 -13.15 7.06
CA ASP A 186 -5.78 -13.03 6.71
C ASP A 186 -6.14 -11.58 6.38
N THR A 187 -5.59 -10.62 7.14
CA THR A 187 -5.87 -9.19 6.92
C THR A 187 -5.18 -8.66 5.66
N LEU A 188 -3.89 -8.96 5.46
CA LEU A 188 -3.17 -8.55 4.26
C LEU A 188 -3.74 -9.19 3.01
N LYS A 189 -4.02 -10.50 3.06
CA LYS A 189 -4.62 -11.19 1.92
C LYS A 189 -5.94 -10.54 1.56
N LYS A 190 -6.84 -10.33 2.53
CA LYS A 190 -8.13 -9.68 2.25
C LYS A 190 -7.95 -8.29 1.63
N ASN A 191 -7.13 -7.44 2.24
CA ASN A 191 -6.97 -6.06 1.79
C ASN A 191 -6.28 -5.98 0.42
N LEU A 192 -5.16 -6.70 0.22
CA LEU A 192 -4.44 -6.71 -1.05
C LEU A 192 -5.23 -7.42 -2.15
N ASP A 193 -5.98 -8.49 -1.85
CA ASP A 193 -6.86 -9.13 -2.83
C ASP A 193 -7.94 -8.15 -3.32
N GLU A 194 -8.51 -7.33 -2.43
CA GLU A 194 -9.47 -6.29 -2.81
C GLU A 194 -8.81 -5.20 -3.66
N THR A 195 -7.61 -4.73 -3.29
CA THR A 195 -6.84 -3.75 -4.08
C THR A 195 -6.48 -4.30 -5.46
N PHE A 196 -6.01 -5.55 -5.54
CA PHE A 196 -5.58 -6.18 -6.79
C PHE A 196 -6.76 -6.45 -7.73
N LYS A 197 -7.93 -6.84 -7.19
CA LYS A 197 -9.15 -6.99 -8.00
C LYS A 197 -9.61 -5.71 -8.68
N ARG A 198 -9.21 -4.54 -8.15
CA ARG A 198 -9.50 -3.24 -8.73
C ARG A 198 -8.43 -2.78 -9.70
N LEU A 199 -7.42 -3.59 -10.03
CA LEU A 199 -6.42 -3.21 -11.03
C LEU A 199 -6.92 -3.58 -12.42
N PRO A 200 -6.67 -2.73 -13.43
CA PRO A 200 -6.75 -3.15 -14.82
C PRO A 200 -5.86 -4.35 -15.08
N LEU A 201 -6.21 -5.15 -16.09
CA LEU A 201 -5.51 -6.40 -16.38
C LEU A 201 -4.00 -6.19 -16.56
N ASP A 202 -3.61 -5.17 -17.33
CA ASP A 202 -2.21 -4.90 -17.64
C ASP A 202 -1.42 -4.45 -16.41
N ALA A 203 -2.01 -3.60 -15.56
CA ALA A 203 -1.41 -3.22 -14.27
C ALA A 203 -1.29 -4.42 -13.32
N TYR A 204 -2.30 -5.29 -13.29
CA TYR A 204 -2.26 -6.53 -12.50
C TYR A 204 -1.18 -7.50 -12.98
N LEU A 205 -1.05 -7.68 -14.30
CA LEU A 205 -0.01 -8.51 -14.90
C LEU A 205 1.37 -7.94 -14.60
N LEU A 206 1.57 -6.63 -14.83
CA LEU A 206 2.82 -5.94 -14.53
C LEU A 206 3.22 -6.13 -13.06
N LEU A 207 2.29 -5.91 -12.12
CA LEU A 207 2.51 -6.12 -10.69
C LEU A 207 2.93 -7.57 -10.37
N CYS A 208 2.25 -8.56 -10.96
CA CYS A 208 2.56 -9.96 -10.71
C CYS A 208 3.90 -10.38 -11.30
N HIS A 209 4.19 -9.96 -12.53
CA HIS A 209 5.44 -10.29 -13.22
C HIS A 209 6.64 -9.63 -12.58
N ALA A 210 6.54 -8.34 -12.22
CA ALA A 210 7.61 -7.63 -11.52
C ALA A 210 7.90 -8.17 -10.12
N ALA A 211 6.99 -8.96 -9.53
CA ALA A 211 7.20 -9.59 -8.22
C ALA A 211 8.35 -10.60 -8.21
N VAL A 212 8.91 -10.96 -9.38
CA VAL A 212 10.15 -11.75 -9.46
C VAL A 212 11.35 -10.96 -8.94
N TYR A 213 11.38 -9.65 -9.18
CA TYR A 213 12.46 -8.77 -8.73
C TYR A 213 12.38 -8.58 -7.22
N HIS A 214 13.54 -8.66 -6.57
CA HIS A 214 13.67 -8.54 -5.11
C HIS A 214 14.49 -7.31 -4.70
N VAL A 215 15.35 -6.84 -5.60
CA VAL A 215 16.05 -5.56 -5.49
C VAL A 215 15.31 -4.50 -6.31
N PRO A 216 15.50 -3.21 -5.99
CA PRO A 216 15.16 -2.14 -6.91
C PRO A 216 15.79 -2.38 -8.29
N VAL A 217 14.99 -2.26 -9.35
CA VAL A 217 15.44 -2.39 -10.74
C VAL A 217 14.94 -1.20 -11.55
N SER A 218 15.50 -0.95 -12.74
CA SER A 218 15.03 0.16 -13.56
C SER A 218 13.59 -0.04 -14.04
N GLU A 219 12.95 1.07 -14.40
CA GLU A 219 11.62 1.09 -15.02
C GLU A 219 11.55 0.19 -16.26
N ASP A 220 12.58 0.21 -17.11
CA ASP A 220 12.65 -0.61 -18.32
C ASP A 220 12.49 -2.12 -18.03
N PHE A 221 13.07 -2.61 -16.92
CA PHE A 221 12.90 -4.02 -16.54
C PHE A 221 11.45 -4.36 -16.22
N TRP A 222 10.73 -3.45 -15.54
CA TRP A 222 9.30 -3.63 -15.28
C TRP A 222 8.50 -3.65 -16.58
N LEU A 223 8.67 -2.63 -17.42
CA LEU A 223 7.89 -2.45 -18.64
C LEU A 223 8.12 -3.58 -19.65
N SER A 224 9.33 -4.16 -19.69
CA SER A 224 9.67 -5.31 -20.55
C SER A 224 8.74 -6.52 -20.38
N HIS A 225 8.13 -6.71 -19.21
CA HIS A 225 7.19 -7.80 -18.98
C HIS A 225 5.91 -7.66 -19.80
N LEU A 226 5.42 -6.43 -19.99
CA LEU A 226 4.25 -6.15 -20.81
C LEU A 226 4.62 -6.07 -22.30
N GLU A 227 5.85 -5.65 -22.63
CA GLU A 227 6.39 -5.68 -24.00
C GLU A 227 6.35 -7.11 -24.56
N VAL A 228 6.81 -8.11 -23.79
CA VAL A 228 6.77 -9.53 -24.18
C VAL A 228 5.34 -10.04 -24.42
N LEU A 229 4.35 -9.42 -23.78
CA LEU A 229 2.93 -9.71 -23.94
C LEU A 229 2.28 -8.94 -25.11
N GLY A 230 3.07 -8.16 -25.86
CA GLY A 230 2.63 -7.44 -27.05
C GLY A 230 1.92 -6.11 -26.77
N LYS A 231 2.12 -5.52 -25.58
CA LYS A 231 1.53 -4.23 -25.20
C LYS A 231 2.29 -3.06 -25.80
N THR A 232 1.56 -2.02 -26.19
CA THR A 232 2.17 -0.77 -26.70
C THR A 232 2.86 -0.01 -25.57
N GLU A 233 3.79 0.88 -25.93
CA GLU A 233 4.49 1.74 -24.96
C GLU A 233 3.50 2.55 -24.10
N ASP A 234 2.44 3.09 -24.72
CA ASP A 234 1.38 3.82 -24.00
C ASP A 234 0.65 2.94 -22.98
N GLU A 235 0.32 1.69 -23.34
CA GLU A 235 -0.31 0.73 -22.43
C GLU A 235 0.62 0.34 -21.26
N GLN A 236 1.91 0.21 -21.53
CA GLN A 236 2.94 -0.11 -20.55
C GLN A 236 3.08 1.00 -19.50
N ILE A 237 3.25 2.24 -19.96
CA ILE A 237 3.37 3.43 -19.10
C ILE A 237 2.08 3.62 -18.30
N GLN A 238 0.91 3.48 -18.92
CA GLN A 238 -0.36 3.60 -18.23
C GLN A 238 -0.52 2.55 -17.11
N ALA A 239 -0.10 1.31 -17.36
CA ALA A 239 -0.13 0.24 -16.37
C ALA A 239 0.77 0.57 -15.17
N LEU A 240 1.97 1.08 -15.42
CA LEU A 240 2.91 1.46 -14.37
C LEU A 240 2.40 2.67 -13.55
N ASP A 241 1.90 3.71 -14.21
CA ASP A 241 1.30 4.89 -13.57
C ASP A 241 0.17 4.52 -12.60
N ILE A 242 -0.63 3.52 -12.95
CA ILE A 242 -1.69 3.01 -12.07
C ILE A 242 -1.09 2.39 -10.81
N LEU A 243 0.03 1.66 -10.91
CA LEU A 243 0.68 1.06 -9.75
C LEU A 243 1.33 2.12 -8.84
N HIS A 244 1.96 3.15 -9.40
CA HIS A 244 2.49 4.29 -8.61
C HIS A 244 1.36 5.01 -7.87
N ARG A 245 0.29 5.37 -8.57
CA ARG A 245 -0.87 6.06 -7.98
C ARG A 245 -1.54 5.29 -6.84
N ARG A 246 -1.36 3.97 -6.80
CA ARG A 246 -1.92 3.07 -5.80
C ARG A 246 -0.94 2.64 -4.73
N PHE A 247 0.26 3.23 -4.71
CA PHE A 247 1.32 2.90 -3.77
C PHE A 247 1.65 1.39 -3.77
N LEU A 248 1.57 0.76 -4.95
CA LEU A 248 1.94 -0.64 -5.15
C LEU A 248 3.38 -0.80 -5.65
N VAL A 249 4.01 0.31 -6.01
CA VAL A 249 5.41 0.45 -6.41
C VAL A 249 6.05 1.50 -5.51
N GLU A 250 7.28 1.24 -5.10
CA GLU A 250 8.12 2.16 -4.36
C GLU A 250 9.32 2.56 -5.22
N GLU A 251 9.71 3.82 -5.09
CA GLU A 251 10.88 4.39 -5.75
C GLU A 251 12.06 4.45 -4.78
N GLU A 252 13.24 4.09 -5.26
CA GLU A 252 14.51 4.19 -4.54
C GLU A 252 15.51 4.95 -5.41
N GLU A 253 15.94 6.11 -4.94
CA GLU A 253 16.94 6.94 -5.62
C GLU A 253 18.34 6.41 -5.32
N LYS A 254 19.09 6.05 -6.38
CA LYS A 254 20.44 5.52 -6.26
C LYS A 254 21.34 6.07 -7.37
N GLU A 255 22.39 6.79 -6.98
CA GLU A 255 23.49 7.21 -7.87
C GLU A 255 23.01 7.84 -9.20
N ASP A 256 21.98 8.69 -9.14
CA ASP A 256 21.32 9.40 -10.25
C ASP A 256 20.26 8.63 -11.06
N GLU A 257 19.87 7.42 -10.62
CA GLU A 257 18.75 6.67 -11.20
C GLU A 257 17.62 6.46 -10.18
N ILE A 258 16.37 6.48 -10.67
CA ILE A 258 15.20 6.06 -9.91
C ILE A 258 14.96 4.59 -10.20
N LEU A 259 15.06 3.76 -9.17
CA LEU A 259 14.81 2.33 -9.25
C LEU A 259 13.47 1.98 -8.61
N LEU A 260 12.80 0.98 -9.15
CA LEU A 260 11.47 0.55 -8.74
C LEU A 260 11.55 -0.77 -7.99
N LYS A 261 10.83 -0.86 -6.85
CA LYS A 261 10.65 -2.10 -6.09
C LYS A 261 9.21 -2.26 -5.59
N GLN A 262 8.91 -3.45 -5.09
CA GLN A 262 7.69 -3.72 -4.34
C GLN A 262 8.00 -3.90 -2.87
N HIS A 263 7.16 -3.35 -2.00
CA HIS A 263 7.20 -3.69 -0.58
C HIS A 263 7.12 -5.21 -0.39
N PRO A 264 7.90 -5.84 0.51
CA PRO A 264 7.94 -7.30 0.68
C PRO A 264 6.57 -7.94 0.92
N LEU A 265 5.68 -7.25 1.62
CA LEU A 265 4.30 -7.72 1.84
C LEU A 265 3.46 -7.73 0.56
N ILE A 266 3.56 -6.71 -0.29
CA ILE A 266 2.85 -6.64 -1.58
C ILE A 266 3.38 -7.74 -2.50
N ARG A 267 4.70 -7.81 -2.64
CA ARG A 267 5.40 -8.84 -3.43
C ARG A 267 4.99 -10.25 -3.06
N SER A 268 4.87 -10.54 -1.77
CA SER A 268 4.49 -11.88 -1.28
C SER A 268 3.07 -12.31 -1.69
N VAL A 269 2.17 -11.37 -1.96
CA VAL A 269 0.82 -11.63 -2.49
C VAL A 269 0.86 -11.66 -4.02
N ALA A 270 1.58 -10.74 -4.67
CA ALA A 270 1.75 -10.69 -6.12
C ALA A 270 2.38 -11.97 -6.69
N LEU A 271 3.34 -12.58 -5.99
CA LEU A 271 3.91 -13.89 -6.33
C LEU A 271 2.88 -15.03 -6.36
N VAL A 272 1.78 -14.92 -5.62
CA VAL A 272 0.67 -15.89 -5.71
C VAL A 272 -0.09 -15.70 -7.01
N GLY A 273 -0.37 -14.44 -7.35
CA GLY A 273 -1.01 -14.05 -8.61
C GLY A 273 -0.20 -14.53 -9.80
N LEU A 274 1.13 -14.32 -9.78
CA LEU A 274 2.03 -14.80 -10.84
C LEU A 274 1.92 -16.30 -11.11
N LYS A 275 1.85 -17.13 -10.06
CA LYS A 275 1.67 -18.58 -10.23
C LYS A 275 0.32 -18.93 -10.88
N GLN A 276 -0.71 -18.12 -10.63
CA GLN A 276 -2.04 -18.31 -11.21
C GLN A 276 -2.08 -17.85 -12.67
N THR A 277 -1.43 -16.75 -13.02
CA THR A 277 -1.37 -16.24 -14.41
C THR A 277 -0.56 -17.15 -15.31
N ILE A 278 0.58 -17.69 -14.85
CA ILE A 278 1.39 -18.66 -15.60
C ILE A 278 0.62 -19.96 -15.89
N THR A 279 -0.33 -20.35 -15.03
CA THR A 279 -1.14 -21.57 -15.23
C THR A 279 -2.28 -21.36 -16.25
N GLN A 280 -2.58 -20.11 -16.63
CA GLN A 280 -3.69 -19.75 -17.52
C GLN A 280 -3.24 -19.36 -18.94
N LEU A 281 -1.93 -19.18 -19.15
CA LEU A 281 -1.28 -19.00 -20.45
C LEU A 281 -0.82 -20.36 -21.00
#